data_AF-A0A8W4FDM9-F1
#
_entry.id   AF-A0A8W4FDM9-F1
#
_cell.length_a   1.000
_cell.length_b   1.000
_cell.length_c   1.000
_cell.angle_alpha   90.00
_cell.angle_beta   90.00
_cell.angle_gamma   90.00
#
_symmetry.space_group_name_H-M   'P 1'
#
loop_
_entity.id
_entity.type
_entity.pdbx_description
1 polymer ?
#
loop_
_entity_poly.entity_id
_entity_poly.type
_entity_poly.pdbx_seq_one_letter_code
_entity_poly.pdbx_strand_id
1 'polypeptide(L)'
;MADAPWVELREKFQAALALSRVELHKNPEKEPYKSKYHARALLEEVKALLGPAPEDEDDRPQAEDSLGTGDHTLGLPAELVEAEGPIALGAVRRAVIEFHLGVNHIDTEELSAGEEHLVKCLRLLRKYRMSQDCVSLYIQAQNNLGILWSEREEIESAQAYLESSEALYNQYMKEIGSPPLDPTEHFLSEEEKLAEQERSKRFEKVYTHNLYYLAQVYQHMEMFEKAAHYCHSTLKRQLEHNAYHPMEWAINAATLSQFYINKQCFMEARHCLSAANVIFGQTGKISTMEDRQHRRA
;
A
#
# COMPACT_ATOMS: atom_id res chain seq x y z
N MET A 1 -16.96 2.35 32.49
CA MET A 1 -15.67 1.66 32.71
C MET A 1 -15.21 0.85 31.50
N ALA A 2 -16.09 0.41 30.59
CA ALA A 2 -15.70 -0.28 29.35
C ALA A 2 -15.05 0.63 28.28
N ASP A 3 -15.26 1.95 28.35
CA ASP A 3 -14.70 2.90 27.36
C ASP A 3 -13.23 3.28 27.60
N ALA A 4 -12.74 3.25 28.85
CA ALA A 4 -11.40 3.73 29.17
C ALA A 4 -10.26 2.93 28.48
N PRO A 5 -10.31 1.59 28.41
CA PRO A 5 -9.29 0.81 27.70
C PRO A 5 -9.28 1.06 26.19
N TRP A 6 -10.46 1.31 25.60
CA TRP A 6 -10.57 1.57 24.16
C TRP A 6 -10.06 2.98 23.78
N VAL A 7 -10.37 3.98 24.61
CA VAL A 7 -9.84 5.35 24.42
C VAL A 7 -8.32 5.36 24.49
N GLU A 8 -7.71 4.72 25.50
CA GLU A 8 -6.25 4.64 25.62
C GLU A 8 -5.61 3.97 24.39
N LEU A 9 -6.18 2.84 23.97
CA LEU A 9 -5.70 2.07 22.82
C LEU A 9 -5.74 2.91 21.53
N ARG A 10 -6.85 3.62 21.30
CA ARG A 10 -7.02 4.51 20.16
C ARG A 10 -6.04 5.68 20.20
N GLU A 11 -5.89 6.35 21.34
CA GLU A 11 -4.97 7.50 21.49
C GLU A 11 -3.53 7.11 21.19
N LYS A 12 -3.08 5.95 21.70
CA LYS A 12 -1.73 5.42 21.42
C LYS A 12 -1.56 5.11 19.93
N PHE A 13 -2.56 4.49 19.30
CA PHE A 13 -2.50 4.20 17.87
C PHE A 13 -2.42 5.48 17.03
N GLN A 14 -3.26 6.48 17.32
CA GLN A 14 -3.23 7.78 16.63
C GLN A 14 -1.89 8.50 16.82
N ALA A 15 -1.34 8.48 18.04
CA ALA A 15 -0.01 9.02 18.33
C ALA A 15 1.09 8.30 17.54
N ALA A 16 1.03 6.97 17.44
CA ALA A 16 1.97 6.19 16.64
C ALA A 16 1.93 6.58 15.16
N LEU A 17 0.73 6.70 14.58
CA LEU A 17 0.57 7.14 13.18
C LEU A 17 1.12 8.55 12.93
N ALA A 18 0.91 9.47 13.87
CA ALA A 18 1.45 10.82 13.77
C ALA A 18 3.00 10.81 13.78
N LEU A 19 3.61 10.01 14.66
CA LEU A 19 5.06 9.86 14.76
C LEU A 19 5.68 9.19 13.54
N SER A 20 5.01 8.18 12.96
CA SER A 20 5.45 7.52 11.72
C SER A 20 5.50 8.46 10.52
N ARG A 21 4.71 9.54 10.51
CA ARG A 21 4.69 10.55 9.43
C ARG A 21 5.71 11.67 9.61
N VAL A 22 6.42 11.72 10.74
CA VAL A 22 7.46 12.73 10.96
C VAL A 22 8.62 12.48 10.00
N GLU A 23 8.91 13.47 9.17
CA GLU A 23 9.99 13.40 8.19
C GLU A 23 11.37 13.22 8.86
N LEU A 24 12.26 12.46 8.23
CA LEU A 24 13.57 12.13 8.78
C LEU A 24 14.37 13.36 9.22
N HIS A 25 14.34 14.44 8.43
CA HIS A 25 15.08 15.67 8.73
C HIS A 25 14.57 16.45 9.97
N LYS A 26 13.37 16.12 10.47
CA LYS A 26 12.84 16.68 11.72
C LYS A 26 13.35 15.94 12.96
N ASN A 27 13.97 14.77 12.79
CA ASN A 27 14.64 14.06 13.86
C ASN A 27 16.06 14.60 14.09
N PRO A 28 16.64 14.41 15.30
CA PRO A 28 18.03 14.74 15.54
C PRO A 28 18.96 13.99 14.56
N GLU A 29 19.99 14.66 14.04
CA GLU A 29 20.92 14.07 13.06
C GLU A 29 21.57 12.77 13.55
N LYS A 30 21.82 12.65 14.86
CA LYS A 30 22.40 11.45 15.49
C LYS A 30 21.39 10.32 15.68
N GLU A 31 20.09 10.61 15.56
CA GLU A 31 18.98 9.67 15.78
C GLU A 31 17.91 9.85 14.67
N PRO A 32 18.23 9.61 13.39
CA PRO A 32 17.36 9.96 12.26
C PRO A 32 16.00 9.27 12.27
N TYR A 33 15.88 8.13 12.97
CA TYR A 33 14.65 7.33 13.06
C TYR A 33 13.96 7.42 14.44
N LYS A 34 14.32 8.38 15.29
CA LYS A 34 13.80 8.50 16.67
C LYS A 34 12.27 8.45 16.75
N SER A 35 11.58 9.22 15.91
CA SER A 35 10.11 9.21 15.85
C SER A 35 9.55 7.84 15.45
N LYS A 36 10.19 7.13 14.53
CA LYS A 36 9.78 5.79 14.08
C LYS A 36 9.94 4.75 15.20
N TYR A 37 11.04 4.78 15.95
CA TYR A 37 11.20 3.89 17.11
C TYR A 37 10.17 4.17 18.21
N HIS A 38 9.82 5.43 18.45
CA HIS A 38 8.77 5.78 19.40
C HIS A 38 7.39 5.31 18.92
N ALA A 39 7.09 5.46 17.63
CA ALA A 39 5.87 4.90 17.03
C ALA A 39 5.80 3.38 17.21
N ARG A 40 6.91 2.67 17.01
CA ARG A 40 6.99 1.21 17.19
C ARG A 40 6.66 0.79 18.62
N ALA A 41 7.23 1.48 19.61
CA ALA A 41 6.94 1.21 21.02
C ALA A 41 5.44 1.34 21.33
N LEU A 42 4.79 2.41 20.84
CA LEU A 42 3.36 2.61 20.99
C LEU A 42 2.53 1.53 20.27
N LEU A 43 2.93 1.11 19.07
CA LEU A 43 2.27 0.02 18.34
C LEU A 43 2.36 -1.31 19.09
N GLU A 44 3.51 -1.64 19.69
CA GLU A 44 3.64 -2.85 20.51
C GLU A 44 2.82 -2.77 21.80
N GLU A 45 2.71 -1.59 22.43
CA GLU A 45 1.79 -1.39 23.55
C GLU A 45 0.33 -1.61 23.15
N VAL A 46 -0.09 -1.06 22.00
CA VAL A 46 -1.44 -1.28 21.45
C VAL A 46 -1.69 -2.75 21.16
N LYS A 47 -0.70 -3.43 20.57
CA LYS A 47 -0.75 -4.87 20.29
C LYS A 47 -0.87 -5.72 21.56
N ALA A 48 -0.20 -5.32 22.65
CA ALA A 48 -0.31 -5.97 23.95
C ALA A 48 -1.71 -5.75 24.57
N LEU A 49 -2.25 -4.52 24.49
CA LEU A 49 -3.59 -4.18 24.98
C LEU A 49 -4.71 -4.92 24.24
N LEU A 50 -4.52 -5.26 22.96
CA LEU A 50 -5.47 -6.05 22.18
C LEU A 50 -5.56 -7.53 22.64
N GLY A 51 -4.60 -8.04 23.44
CA GLY A 51 -4.57 -9.45 23.88
C GLY A 51 -4.18 -10.42 22.76
N PRO A 52 -3.93 -11.72 23.01
CA PRO A 52 -3.41 -12.65 22.00
C PRO A 52 -4.29 -12.71 20.73
N ALA A 53 -3.68 -13.08 19.61
CA ALA A 53 -4.46 -13.39 18.40
C ALA A 53 -5.46 -14.52 18.72
N PRO A 54 -6.66 -14.53 18.12
CA PRO A 54 -7.49 -15.72 18.16
C PRO A 54 -6.64 -16.89 17.64
N GLU A 55 -6.55 -17.97 18.42
CA GLU A 55 -5.78 -19.16 18.04
C GLU A 55 -6.31 -19.64 16.69
N ASP A 56 -5.44 -19.66 15.69
CA ASP A 56 -5.74 -20.30 14.42
C ASP A 56 -5.78 -21.81 14.70
N GLU A 57 -6.94 -22.46 14.57
CA GLU A 57 -7.04 -23.93 14.58
C GLU A 57 -6.22 -24.59 13.43
N ASP A 58 -5.59 -23.78 12.57
CA ASP A 58 -4.76 -24.20 11.45
C ASP A 58 -3.24 -24.15 11.76
N ASP A 59 -2.86 -24.22 13.04
CA ASP A 59 -1.47 -24.39 13.52
C ASP A 59 -0.86 -25.77 13.18
N ARG A 60 -1.42 -26.47 12.18
CA ARG A 60 -0.71 -27.59 11.57
C ARG A 60 0.47 -27.01 10.80
N PRO A 61 1.71 -27.48 11.04
CA PRO A 61 2.83 -27.12 10.18
C PRO A 61 2.52 -27.67 8.79
N GLN A 62 1.94 -26.84 7.94
CA GLN A 62 1.85 -27.09 6.52
C GLN A 62 3.29 -26.96 6.02
N ALA A 63 3.82 -28.11 5.58
CA ALA A 63 5.19 -28.26 5.15
C ALA A 63 5.55 -27.13 4.20
N GLU A 64 6.55 -26.32 4.57
CA GLU A 64 7.21 -25.32 3.72
C GLU A 64 6.30 -24.80 2.61
N ASP A 65 5.26 -24.03 2.97
CA ASP A 65 4.67 -23.09 2.03
C ASP A 65 5.79 -22.09 1.72
N SER A 66 6.60 -22.49 0.74
CA SER A 66 7.47 -21.63 -0.01
C SER A 66 6.56 -20.59 -0.64
N LEU A 67 6.28 -19.53 0.12
CA LEU A 67 5.82 -18.25 -0.42
C LEU A 67 6.85 -17.66 -1.42
N GLY A 68 7.97 -18.36 -1.66
CA GLY A 68 8.97 -18.15 -2.71
C GLY A 68 8.90 -19.10 -3.92
N THR A 69 7.87 -19.92 -4.11
CA THR A 69 7.63 -20.58 -5.40
C THR A 69 6.14 -20.55 -5.71
N GLY A 70 5.78 -19.80 -6.76
CA GLY A 70 4.41 -19.56 -7.18
C GLY A 70 3.56 -20.83 -7.20
N ASP A 71 2.66 -20.93 -6.22
CA ASP A 71 1.53 -21.84 -6.31
C ASP A 71 0.56 -21.30 -7.36
N HIS A 72 0.67 -21.86 -8.57
CA HIS A 72 -0.18 -21.61 -9.72
C HIS A 72 -1.61 -22.17 -9.57
N THR A 73 -2.10 -22.39 -8.35
CA THR A 73 -3.49 -22.79 -8.09
C THR A 73 -4.16 -21.91 -7.04
N LEU A 74 -4.51 -20.67 -7.44
CA LEU A 74 -5.57 -19.90 -6.78
C LEU A 74 -6.91 -20.63 -6.95
N GLY A 75 -7.13 -21.63 -6.10
CA GLY A 75 -8.30 -22.49 -6.09
C GLY A 75 -9.56 -21.75 -5.65
N LEU A 76 -10.56 -21.79 -6.53
CA LEU A 76 -12.00 -21.52 -6.36
C LEU A 76 -12.41 -20.15 -5.75
N PRO A 77 -13.63 -19.66 -6.05
CA PRO A 77 -14.14 -18.48 -5.37
C PRO A 77 -14.23 -18.82 -3.88
N ALA A 78 -13.38 -18.22 -3.06
CA ALA A 78 -13.56 -18.26 -1.62
C ALA A 78 -14.96 -17.71 -1.37
N GLU A 79 -15.82 -18.49 -0.67
CA GLU A 79 -17.07 -17.95 -0.15
C GLU A 79 -16.74 -16.60 0.51
N LEU A 80 -17.50 -15.56 0.17
CA LEU A 80 -17.32 -14.23 0.74
C LEU A 80 -17.61 -14.32 2.25
N VAL A 81 -16.57 -14.56 3.03
CA VAL A 81 -16.67 -14.54 4.48
C VAL A 81 -16.56 -13.09 4.90
N GLU A 82 -17.69 -12.51 5.27
CA GLU A 82 -17.71 -11.19 5.90
C GLU A 82 -16.93 -11.23 7.21
N ALA A 83 -16.23 -10.13 7.52
CA ALA A 83 -15.47 -10.00 8.75
C ALA A 83 -16.42 -9.66 9.93
N GLU A 84 -17.41 -10.51 10.17
CA GLU A 84 -18.45 -10.25 11.16
C GLU A 84 -18.08 -10.78 12.55
N GLY A 85 -18.36 -9.96 13.55
CA GLY A 85 -18.26 -10.30 14.97
C GLY A 85 -16.94 -9.91 15.66
N PRO A 86 -16.89 -10.02 16.99
CA PRO A 86 -15.78 -9.50 17.80
C PRO A 86 -14.42 -10.15 17.49
N ILE A 87 -14.42 -11.44 17.14
CA ILE A 87 -13.21 -12.21 16.81
C ILE A 87 -12.60 -11.72 15.49
N ALA A 88 -13.44 -11.53 14.46
CA ALA A 88 -13.00 -11.02 13.16
C ALA A 88 -12.45 -9.59 13.31
N LEU A 89 -13.16 -8.70 14.01
CA LEU A 89 -12.71 -7.34 14.26
C LEU A 89 -11.40 -7.29 15.07
N GLY A 90 -11.23 -8.16 16.05
CA GLY A 90 -9.99 -8.30 16.81
C GLY A 90 -8.81 -8.74 15.93
N ALA A 91 -9.03 -9.70 15.03
CA ALA A 91 -8.03 -10.15 14.06
C ALA A 91 -7.65 -9.03 13.07
N VAL A 92 -8.63 -8.28 12.56
CA VAL A 92 -8.38 -7.15 11.64
C VAL A 92 -7.59 -6.04 12.33
N ARG A 93 -7.99 -5.61 13.53
CA ARG A 93 -7.24 -4.62 14.30
C ARG A 93 -5.81 -5.06 14.58
N ARG A 94 -5.62 -6.34 14.93
CA ARG A 94 -4.28 -6.90 15.10
C ARG A 94 -3.49 -6.86 13.80
N ALA A 95 -4.08 -7.21 12.67
CA ALA A 95 -3.43 -7.16 11.37
C ALA A 95 -3.02 -5.73 10.98
N VAL A 96 -3.85 -4.71 11.28
CA VAL A 96 -3.48 -3.29 11.10
C VAL A 96 -2.22 -2.95 11.88
N ILE A 97 -2.09 -3.41 13.13
CA ILE A 97 -0.89 -3.17 13.94
C ILE A 97 0.33 -3.90 13.37
N GLU A 98 0.19 -5.17 12.99
CA GLU A 98 1.29 -5.92 12.36
C GLU A 98 1.71 -5.24 11.04
N PHE A 99 0.78 -4.74 10.24
CA PHE A 99 1.11 -3.97 9.03
C PHE A 99 1.93 -2.72 9.34
N HIS A 100 1.51 -1.91 10.31
CA HIS A 100 2.25 -0.70 10.67
C HIS A 100 3.61 -0.99 11.30
N LEU A 101 3.74 -2.07 12.08
CA LEU A 101 5.04 -2.55 12.57
C LEU A 101 5.93 -2.99 11.41
N GLY A 102 5.38 -3.74 10.45
CA GLY A 102 6.09 -4.19 9.26
C GLY A 102 6.65 -3.04 8.44
N VAL A 103 5.79 -2.08 8.08
CA VAL A 103 6.21 -0.86 7.39
C VAL A 103 7.26 -0.10 8.18
N ASN A 104 7.08 0.07 9.50
CA ASN A 104 8.05 0.76 10.36
C ASN A 104 9.43 0.10 10.36
N HIS A 105 9.50 -1.22 10.42
CA HIS A 105 10.76 -1.96 10.34
C HIS A 105 11.44 -1.80 8.98
N ILE A 106 10.70 -1.92 7.87
CA ILE A 106 11.23 -1.66 6.52
C ILE A 106 11.82 -0.26 6.43
N ASP A 107 11.05 0.73 6.89
CA ASP A 107 11.38 2.15 6.95
C ASP A 107 12.62 2.51 7.80
N THR A 108 13.12 1.55 8.58
CA THR A 108 14.30 1.65 9.44
C THR A 108 15.38 0.64 9.06
N GLU A 109 15.29 0.09 7.85
CA GLU A 109 16.24 -0.86 7.25
C GLU A 109 16.30 -2.24 7.97
N GLU A 110 15.30 -2.57 8.78
CA GLU A 110 15.18 -3.86 9.47
C GLU A 110 14.28 -4.82 8.67
N LEU A 111 14.69 -5.10 7.43
CA LEU A 111 13.84 -5.75 6.42
C LEU A 111 13.27 -7.11 6.84
N SER A 112 14.04 -7.96 7.53
CA SER A 112 13.57 -9.29 7.95
C SER A 112 12.42 -9.21 8.97
N ALA A 113 12.55 -8.34 9.97
CA ALA A 113 11.47 -8.12 10.93
C ALA A 113 10.24 -7.50 10.22
N GLY A 114 10.48 -6.58 9.29
CA GLY A 114 9.44 -5.99 8.46
C GLY A 114 8.60 -7.03 7.71
N GLU A 115 9.28 -7.96 7.06
CA GLU A 115 8.66 -9.09 6.35
C GLU A 115 7.84 -9.98 7.29
N GLU A 116 8.39 -10.41 8.43
CA GLU A 116 7.70 -11.27 9.40
C GLU A 116 6.36 -10.67 9.84
N HIS A 117 6.35 -9.36 10.14
CA HIS A 117 5.14 -8.63 10.50
C HIS A 117 4.13 -8.54 9.35
N LEU A 118 4.57 -8.27 8.12
CA LEU A 118 3.68 -8.21 6.95
C LEU A 118 3.09 -9.58 6.59
N VAL A 119 3.88 -10.65 6.66
CA VAL A 119 3.39 -12.03 6.46
C VAL A 119 2.36 -12.39 7.52
N LYS A 120 2.59 -12.01 8.77
CA LYS A 120 1.62 -12.22 9.85
C LYS A 120 0.33 -11.43 9.63
N CYS A 121 0.40 -10.21 9.10
CA CYS A 121 -0.78 -9.43 8.68
C CYS A 121 -1.60 -10.20 7.64
N LEU A 122 -0.96 -10.70 6.58
CA LEU A 122 -1.65 -11.49 5.54
C LEU A 122 -2.29 -12.77 6.12
N ARG A 123 -1.59 -13.47 7.01
CA ARG A 123 -2.11 -14.69 7.66
C ARG A 123 -3.41 -14.42 8.42
N LEU A 124 -3.43 -13.38 9.25
CA LEU A 124 -4.61 -12.99 10.05
C LEU A 124 -5.83 -12.63 9.18
N LEU A 125 -5.59 -12.10 7.98
CA LEU A 125 -6.62 -11.61 7.07
C LEU A 125 -7.01 -12.61 5.97
N ARG A 126 -6.29 -13.74 5.81
CA ARG A 126 -6.43 -14.66 4.68
C ARG A 126 -7.88 -15.06 4.40
N LYS A 127 -8.63 -15.41 5.46
CA LYS A 127 -10.05 -15.79 5.39
C LYS A 127 -11.00 -14.66 5.01
N TYR A 128 -10.62 -13.41 5.27
CA TYR A 128 -11.45 -12.22 5.05
C TYR A 128 -10.93 -11.33 3.91
N ARG A 129 -9.95 -11.79 3.12
CA ARG A 129 -9.20 -10.95 2.16
C ARG A 129 -10.06 -10.23 1.10
N MET A 130 -11.28 -10.70 0.84
CA MET A 130 -12.25 -10.09 -0.08
C MET A 130 -13.27 -9.16 0.60
N SER A 131 -13.31 -9.11 1.94
CA SER A 131 -14.26 -8.25 2.67
C SER A 131 -13.88 -6.77 2.55
N GLN A 132 -14.90 -5.91 2.62
CA GLN A 132 -14.73 -4.46 2.54
C GLN A 132 -13.83 -3.90 3.67
N ASP A 133 -13.80 -4.56 4.83
CA ASP A 133 -12.96 -4.22 5.98
C ASP A 133 -11.47 -4.52 5.77
N CYS A 134 -11.16 -5.54 4.95
CA CYS A 134 -9.84 -6.16 4.93
C CYS A 134 -9.08 -5.99 3.62
N VAL A 135 -9.79 -5.92 2.48
CA VAL A 135 -9.18 -5.98 1.14
C VAL A 135 -8.13 -4.89 0.92
N SER A 136 -8.38 -3.67 1.42
CA SER A 136 -7.44 -2.56 1.32
C SER A 136 -6.14 -2.83 2.07
N LEU A 137 -6.24 -3.37 3.29
CA LEU A 137 -5.08 -3.72 4.11
C LEU A 137 -4.30 -4.89 3.52
N TYR A 138 -5.01 -5.91 3.02
CA TYR A 138 -4.40 -7.09 2.40
C TYR A 138 -3.58 -6.70 1.17
N ILE A 139 -4.15 -5.91 0.25
CA ILE A 139 -3.47 -5.39 -0.93
C ILE A 139 -2.26 -4.53 -0.53
N GLN A 140 -2.39 -3.66 0.47
CA GLN A 140 -1.27 -2.84 0.96
C GLN A 140 -0.12 -3.70 1.51
N ALA A 141 -0.42 -4.76 2.27
CA ALA A 141 0.59 -5.68 2.78
C ALA A 141 1.28 -6.46 1.65
N GLN A 142 0.52 -6.94 0.65
CA GLN A 142 1.09 -7.58 -0.54
C GLN A 142 1.99 -6.63 -1.33
N ASN A 143 1.57 -5.37 -1.52
CA ASN A 143 2.40 -4.37 -2.22
C ASN A 143 3.73 -4.15 -1.48
N ASN A 144 3.70 -3.98 -0.15
CA ASN A 144 4.93 -3.79 0.63
C ASN A 144 5.86 -5.01 0.57
N LEU A 145 5.30 -6.23 0.61
CA LEU A 145 6.09 -7.45 0.41
C LEU A 145 6.67 -7.51 -1.01
N GLY A 146 5.88 -7.19 -2.03
CA GLY A 146 6.34 -7.13 -3.42
C GLY A 146 7.51 -6.15 -3.62
N ILE A 147 7.43 -4.97 -2.99
CA ILE A 147 8.51 -3.98 -3.00
C ILE A 147 9.74 -4.53 -2.29
N LEU A 148 9.58 -5.05 -1.07
CA LEU A 148 10.67 -5.60 -0.27
C LEU A 148 11.40 -6.73 -0.99
N TRP A 149 10.68 -7.65 -1.64
CA TRP A 149 11.30 -8.73 -2.41
C TRP A 149 11.98 -8.19 -3.67
N SER A 150 11.43 -7.16 -4.31
CA SER A 150 12.08 -6.50 -5.45
C SER A 150 13.39 -5.83 -5.04
N GLU A 151 13.46 -5.20 -3.86
CA GLU A 151 14.66 -4.57 -3.31
C GLU A 151 15.75 -5.59 -2.95
N ARG A 152 15.35 -6.83 -2.65
CA ARG A 152 16.28 -7.97 -2.44
C ARG A 152 16.70 -8.68 -3.72
N GLU A 153 16.28 -8.17 -4.88
CA GLU A 153 16.50 -8.78 -6.20
C GLU A 153 15.86 -10.18 -6.38
N GLU A 154 14.90 -10.54 -5.52
CA GLU A 154 14.10 -11.78 -5.62
C GLU A 154 12.86 -11.52 -6.47
N ILE A 155 13.08 -11.36 -7.77
CA ILE A 155 12.12 -10.80 -8.73
C ILE A 155 10.87 -11.68 -8.89
N GLU A 156 11.00 -13.01 -8.86
CA GLU A 156 9.88 -13.94 -8.96
C GLU A 156 8.92 -13.82 -7.77
N SER A 157 9.47 -13.68 -6.55
CA SER A 157 8.68 -13.47 -5.34
C SER A 157 7.98 -12.11 -5.39
N ALA A 158 8.69 -11.07 -5.81
CA ALA A 158 8.12 -9.74 -6.01
C ALA A 158 6.95 -9.75 -6.99
N GLN A 159 7.12 -10.42 -8.14
CA GLN A 159 6.09 -10.61 -9.15
C GLN A 159 4.86 -11.30 -8.57
N ALA A 160 5.04 -12.42 -7.85
CA ALA A 160 3.93 -13.19 -7.31
C ALA A 160 3.05 -12.36 -6.35
N TYR A 161 3.67 -11.60 -5.44
CA TYR A 161 2.93 -10.74 -4.52
C TYR A 161 2.16 -9.63 -5.25
N LEU A 162 2.79 -8.95 -6.22
CA LEU A 162 2.19 -7.82 -6.92
C LEU A 162 1.10 -8.25 -7.93
N GLU A 163 1.28 -9.39 -8.62
CA GLU A 163 0.24 -9.96 -9.50
C GLU A 163 -0.94 -10.47 -8.68
N SER A 164 -0.69 -11.09 -7.52
CA SER A 164 -1.77 -11.50 -6.62
C SER A 164 -2.55 -10.29 -6.10
N SER A 165 -1.86 -9.20 -5.78
CA SER A 165 -2.48 -7.92 -5.36
C SER A 165 -3.33 -7.31 -6.47
N GLU A 166 -2.82 -7.28 -7.71
CA GLU A 166 -3.58 -6.84 -8.89
C GLU A 166 -4.83 -7.69 -9.13
N ALA A 167 -4.69 -9.01 -9.07
CA ALA A 167 -5.80 -9.94 -9.25
C ALA A 167 -6.89 -9.72 -8.19
N LEU A 168 -6.50 -9.53 -6.93
CA LEU A 168 -7.42 -9.28 -5.82
C LEU A 168 -8.17 -7.95 -6.00
N TYR A 169 -7.46 -6.87 -6.38
CA TYR A 169 -8.09 -5.58 -6.68
C TYR A 169 -9.12 -5.72 -7.81
N ASN A 170 -8.73 -6.34 -8.92
CA ASN A 170 -9.60 -6.50 -10.09
C ASN A 170 -10.84 -7.35 -9.77
N GLN A 171 -10.67 -8.41 -8.97
CA GLN A 171 -11.78 -9.23 -8.51
C GLN A 171 -12.74 -8.43 -7.62
N TYR A 172 -12.21 -7.73 -6.61
CA TYR A 172 -13.01 -6.91 -5.70
C TYR A 172 -13.80 -5.82 -6.43
N MET A 173 -13.16 -5.12 -7.37
CA MET A 173 -13.83 -4.07 -8.14
C MET A 173 -14.91 -4.62 -9.09
N LYS A 174 -14.77 -5.87 -9.53
CA LYS A 174 -15.77 -6.53 -10.39
C LYS A 174 -16.97 -7.05 -9.61
N GLU A 175 -16.75 -7.61 -8.41
CA GLU A 175 -17.78 -8.28 -7.63
C GLU A 175 -18.50 -7.35 -6.65
N ILE A 176 -17.76 -6.44 -6.00
CA ILE A 176 -18.26 -5.58 -4.92
C ILE A 176 -18.29 -4.11 -5.37
N GLY A 177 -17.15 -3.59 -5.85
CA GLY A 177 -17.04 -2.25 -6.44
C GLY A 177 -17.23 -1.05 -5.49
N SER A 178 -17.63 -1.26 -4.23
CA SER A 178 -17.72 -0.20 -3.22
C SER A 178 -16.36 0.13 -2.61
N PRO A 179 -16.08 1.38 -2.19
CA PRO A 179 -14.81 1.73 -1.58
C PRO A 179 -14.56 0.98 -0.25
N PRO A 180 -13.43 0.26 -0.12
CA PRO A 180 -13.11 -0.46 1.12
C PRO A 180 -12.75 0.50 2.25
N LEU A 181 -12.81 0.02 3.50
CA LEU A 181 -12.32 0.78 4.63
C LEU A 181 -10.80 0.97 4.52
N ASP A 182 -10.34 2.17 4.87
CA ASP A 182 -8.93 2.42 5.08
C ASP A 182 -8.47 1.72 6.38
N PRO A 183 -7.26 1.12 6.42
CA PRO A 183 -6.79 0.39 7.60
C PRO A 183 -6.87 1.18 8.91
N THR A 184 -6.70 2.50 8.84
CA THR A 184 -6.71 3.37 10.02
C THR A 184 -8.11 3.56 10.62
N GLU A 185 -9.17 3.35 9.84
CA GLU A 185 -10.57 3.51 10.28
C GLU A 185 -11.00 2.46 11.31
N HIS A 186 -10.29 1.33 11.42
CA HIS A 186 -10.55 0.27 12.39
C HIS A 186 -10.38 0.71 13.87
N PHE A 187 -9.75 1.86 14.08
CA PHE A 187 -9.52 2.49 15.37
C PHE A 187 -10.27 3.82 15.53
N LEU A 188 -11.09 4.23 14.56
CA LEU A 188 -11.86 5.49 14.59
C LEU A 188 -13.30 5.24 15.05
N SER A 189 -13.96 6.28 15.57
CA SER A 189 -15.42 6.25 15.75
C SER A 189 -16.14 6.48 14.43
N GLU A 190 -17.43 6.16 14.36
CA GLU A 190 -18.22 6.31 13.12
C GLU A 190 -18.23 7.75 12.60
N GLU A 191 -18.17 8.76 13.48
CA GLU A 191 -18.16 10.18 13.13
C GLU A 191 -16.82 10.64 12.53
N GLU A 192 -15.75 9.88 12.77
CA GLU A 192 -14.38 10.20 12.35
C GLU A 192 -13.95 9.41 11.11
N LYS A 193 -14.78 8.47 10.66
CA LYS A 193 -14.55 7.68 9.45
C LYS A 193 -14.50 8.56 8.21
N LEU A 194 -13.77 8.10 7.22
CA LEU A 194 -13.53 8.81 5.99
C LEU A 194 -14.78 8.79 5.11
N ALA A 195 -14.98 9.89 4.38
CA ALA A 195 -16.00 9.90 3.35
C ALA A 195 -15.68 8.83 2.29
N GLU A 196 -16.73 8.28 1.67
CA GLU A 196 -16.59 7.25 0.63
C GLU A 196 -15.68 7.70 -0.53
N GLN A 197 -15.75 8.99 -0.89
CA GLN A 197 -14.88 9.60 -1.91
C GLN A 197 -13.39 9.56 -1.51
N GLU A 198 -13.09 9.76 -0.23
CA GLU A 198 -11.72 9.72 0.28
C GLU A 198 -11.21 8.29 0.37
N ARG A 199 -12.05 7.34 0.81
CA ARG A 199 -11.74 5.90 0.79
C ARG A 199 -11.43 5.42 -0.63
N SER A 200 -12.26 5.79 -1.59
CA SER A 200 -12.05 5.50 -3.02
C SER A 200 -10.70 6.06 -3.48
N LYS A 201 -10.42 7.34 -3.21
CA LYS A 201 -9.15 7.97 -3.61
C LYS A 201 -7.93 7.26 -3.01
N ARG A 202 -7.98 6.86 -1.73
CA ARG A 202 -6.89 6.14 -1.08
C ARG A 202 -6.70 4.74 -1.67
N PHE A 203 -7.80 4.02 -1.94
CA PHE A 203 -7.74 2.70 -2.56
C PHE A 203 -7.18 2.75 -3.98
N GLU A 204 -7.60 3.73 -4.79
CA GLU A 204 -7.05 3.94 -6.14
C GLU A 204 -5.55 4.29 -6.10
N LYS A 205 -5.09 5.00 -5.06
CA LYS A 205 -3.66 5.27 -4.85
C LYS A 205 -2.88 3.98 -4.56
N VAL A 206 -3.41 3.11 -3.70
CA VAL A 206 -2.79 1.80 -3.40
C VAL A 206 -2.66 0.97 -4.68
N TYR A 207 -3.71 0.89 -5.50
CA TYR A 207 -3.64 0.14 -6.75
C TYR A 207 -2.69 0.76 -7.77
N THR A 208 -2.67 2.09 -7.90
CA THR A 208 -1.71 2.78 -8.78
C THR A 208 -0.26 2.54 -8.35
N HIS A 209 -0.01 2.46 -7.05
CA HIS A 209 1.29 2.10 -6.50
C HIS A 209 1.69 0.67 -6.86
N ASN A 210 0.75 -0.29 -6.80
CA ASN A 210 0.99 -1.67 -7.25
C ASN A 210 1.43 -1.71 -8.73
N LEU A 211 0.70 -1.03 -9.62
CA LEU A 211 1.04 -1.00 -11.06
C LEU A 211 2.41 -0.39 -11.32
N TYR A 212 2.79 0.64 -10.55
CA TYR A 212 4.11 1.25 -10.66
C TYR A 212 5.25 0.25 -10.35
N TYR A 213 5.08 -0.59 -9.32
CA TYR A 213 6.08 -1.60 -8.99
C TYR A 213 6.02 -2.83 -9.91
N LEU A 214 4.84 -3.22 -10.41
CA LEU A 214 4.75 -4.23 -11.47
C LEU A 214 5.54 -3.80 -12.71
N ALA A 215 5.49 -2.52 -13.08
CA ALA A 215 6.30 -2.01 -14.18
C ALA A 215 7.80 -2.21 -13.94
N GLN A 216 8.28 -1.97 -12.72
CA GLN A 216 9.69 -2.17 -12.35
C GLN A 216 10.08 -3.66 -12.36
N VAL A 217 9.26 -4.52 -11.77
CA VAL A 217 9.48 -5.97 -11.76
C VAL A 217 9.56 -6.51 -13.19
N TYR A 218 8.62 -6.15 -14.08
CA TYR A 218 8.69 -6.59 -15.48
C TYR A 218 9.82 -5.98 -16.26
N GLN A 219 10.28 -4.78 -15.89
CA GLN A 219 11.47 -4.19 -16.47
C GLN A 219 12.72 -5.01 -16.10
N HIS A 220 12.84 -5.47 -14.84
CA HIS A 220 13.92 -6.35 -14.40
C HIS A 220 13.90 -7.72 -15.09
N MET A 221 12.71 -8.25 -15.38
CA MET A 221 12.53 -9.51 -16.13
C MET A 221 12.72 -9.36 -17.65
N GLU A 222 13.10 -8.18 -18.13
CA GLU A 222 13.22 -7.85 -19.56
C GLU A 222 11.91 -8.00 -20.36
N MET A 223 10.77 -8.05 -19.67
CA MET A 223 9.42 -8.06 -20.28
C MET A 223 8.97 -6.64 -20.62
N PHE A 224 9.73 -5.97 -21.49
CA PHE A 224 9.64 -4.52 -21.69
C PHE A 224 8.26 -4.04 -22.17
N GLU A 225 7.55 -4.82 -22.98
CA GLU A 225 6.19 -4.47 -23.42
C GLU A 225 5.20 -4.45 -22.25
N LYS A 226 5.29 -5.44 -21.35
CA LYS A 226 4.43 -5.52 -20.16
C LYS A 226 4.80 -4.39 -19.19
N ALA A 227 6.09 -4.13 -18.99
CA ALA A 227 6.56 -3.00 -18.19
C ALA A 227 6.05 -1.65 -18.74
N ALA A 228 6.16 -1.41 -20.04
CA ALA A 228 5.67 -0.19 -20.69
C ALA A 228 4.15 -0.04 -20.57
N HIS A 229 3.39 -1.13 -20.64
CA HIS A 229 1.95 -1.12 -20.41
C HIS A 229 1.62 -0.66 -18.98
N TYR A 230 2.28 -1.21 -17.96
CA TYR A 230 2.09 -0.78 -16.57
C TYR A 230 2.53 0.67 -16.34
N CYS A 231 3.64 1.11 -16.93
CA CYS A 231 4.07 2.51 -16.91
C CYS A 231 2.99 3.44 -17.47
N HIS A 232 2.43 3.09 -18.64
CA HIS A 232 1.36 3.87 -19.26
C HIS A 232 0.11 3.93 -18.37
N SER A 233 -0.35 2.78 -17.87
CA SER A 233 -1.51 2.67 -16.98
C SER A 233 -1.33 3.47 -15.68
N THR A 234 -0.12 3.44 -15.12
CA THR A 234 0.26 4.25 -13.94
C THR A 234 0.14 5.74 -14.23
N LEU A 235 0.75 6.22 -15.33
CA LEU A 235 0.71 7.63 -15.71
C LEU A 235 -0.72 8.12 -15.97
N LYS A 236 -1.53 7.29 -16.66
CA LYS A 236 -2.94 7.59 -16.93
C LYS A 236 -3.73 7.74 -15.63
N ARG A 237 -3.62 6.79 -14.71
CA ARG A 237 -4.33 6.82 -13.41
C ARG A 237 -3.89 7.98 -12.53
N GLN A 238 -2.60 8.32 -12.55
CA GLN A 238 -2.07 9.50 -11.86
C GLN A 238 -2.76 10.78 -12.32
N LEU A 239 -3.00 10.95 -13.64
CA LEU A 239 -3.75 12.09 -14.19
C LEU A 239 -5.22 12.06 -13.78
N GLU A 240 -5.88 10.90 -13.89
CA GLU A 240 -7.31 10.72 -13.57
C GLU A 240 -7.64 11.09 -12.11
N HIS A 241 -6.71 10.82 -11.19
CA HIS A 241 -6.90 11.09 -9.76
C HIS A 241 -6.18 12.35 -9.24
N ASN A 242 -5.56 13.12 -10.14
CA ASN A 242 -4.75 14.31 -9.82
C ASN A 242 -3.74 14.06 -8.68
N ALA A 243 -3.05 12.92 -8.75
CA ALA A 243 -2.15 12.42 -7.71
C ALA A 243 -0.73 12.22 -8.27
N TYR A 244 -0.06 13.32 -8.64
CA TYR A 244 1.28 13.30 -9.21
C TYR A 244 2.02 14.62 -8.97
N HIS A 245 3.35 14.56 -8.99
CA HIS A 245 4.19 15.75 -9.08
C HIS A 245 4.43 16.07 -10.58
N PRO A 246 4.06 17.26 -11.08
CA PRO A 246 4.10 17.58 -12.52
C PRO A 246 5.45 17.34 -13.18
N MET A 247 6.54 17.66 -12.48
CA MET A 247 7.91 17.47 -12.98
C MET A 247 8.24 15.99 -13.17
N GLU A 248 7.99 15.18 -12.15
CA GLU A 248 8.28 13.74 -12.16
C GLU A 248 7.41 13.01 -13.18
N TRP A 249 6.13 13.38 -13.23
CA TRP A 249 5.20 12.84 -14.21
C TRP A 249 5.64 13.12 -15.64
N ALA A 250 6.07 14.36 -15.92
CA ALA A 250 6.56 14.74 -17.25
C ALA A 250 7.83 13.98 -17.63
N ILE A 251 8.77 13.80 -16.70
CA ILE A 251 9.98 13.00 -16.92
C ILE A 251 9.61 11.54 -17.24
N ASN A 252 8.72 10.93 -16.46
CA ASN A 252 8.29 9.54 -16.68
C ASN A 252 7.58 9.37 -18.03
N ALA A 253 6.71 10.32 -18.41
CA ALA A 253 6.05 10.31 -19.71
C ALA A 253 7.04 10.50 -20.88
N ALA A 254 8.04 11.36 -20.73
CA ALA A 254 9.11 11.51 -21.71
C ALA A 254 9.97 10.24 -21.84
N THR A 255 10.31 9.59 -20.72
CA THR A 255 11.03 8.31 -20.72
C THR A 255 10.24 7.21 -21.44
N LEU A 256 8.92 7.11 -21.19
CA LEU A 256 8.06 6.15 -21.87
C LEU A 256 7.99 6.43 -23.39
N SER A 257 8.08 7.68 -23.81
CA SER A 257 8.15 8.00 -25.25
C SER A 257 9.40 7.44 -25.92
N GLN A 258 10.55 7.44 -25.23
CA GLN A 258 11.80 6.89 -25.77
C GLN A 258 11.67 5.39 -26.01
N PHE A 259 10.98 4.67 -25.11
CA PHE A 259 10.64 3.26 -25.31
C PHE A 259 9.83 3.06 -26.60
N TYR A 260 8.75 3.83 -26.78
CA TYR A 260 7.91 3.73 -27.98
C TYR A 260 8.66 4.10 -29.26
N ILE A 261 9.59 5.07 -29.23
CA ILE A 261 10.47 5.39 -30.36
C ILE A 261 11.31 4.17 -30.74
N ASN A 262 11.94 3.51 -29.77
CA ASN A 262 12.76 2.32 -30.00
C ASN A 262 11.94 1.16 -30.59
N LYS A 263 10.64 1.10 -30.29
CA LYS A 263 9.68 0.13 -30.86
C LYS A 263 9.00 0.60 -32.15
N GLN A 264 9.37 1.77 -32.68
CA GLN A 264 8.76 2.39 -33.87
C GLN A 264 7.25 2.74 -33.73
N CYS A 265 6.74 2.82 -32.50
CA CYS A 265 5.39 3.26 -32.16
C CYS A 265 5.35 4.80 -32.06
N PHE A 266 5.54 5.48 -33.20
CA PHE A 266 5.75 6.92 -33.21
C PHE A 266 4.53 7.76 -32.77
N MET A 267 3.31 7.22 -32.92
CA MET A 267 2.10 7.91 -32.53
C MET A 267 1.95 7.97 -31.01
N GLU A 268 2.19 6.85 -30.34
CA GLU A 268 2.22 6.70 -28.88
C GLU A 268 3.37 7.52 -28.29
N ALA A 269 4.56 7.44 -28.89
CA ALA A 269 5.70 8.27 -28.49
C ALA A 269 5.38 9.77 -28.55
N ARG A 270 4.79 10.22 -29.67
CA ARG A 270 4.40 11.62 -29.84
C ARG A 270 3.35 12.04 -28.82
N HIS A 271 2.39 11.16 -28.51
CA HIS A 271 1.36 11.43 -27.51
C HIS A 271 1.99 11.63 -26.12
N CYS A 272 2.87 10.70 -25.70
CA CYS A 272 3.60 10.79 -24.44
C CYS A 272 4.44 12.07 -24.33
N LEU A 273 5.21 12.43 -25.37
CA LEU A 273 5.99 13.68 -25.38
C LEU A 273 5.12 14.93 -25.31
N SER A 274 4.00 14.93 -26.04
CA SER A 274 3.08 16.06 -26.03
C SER A 274 2.45 16.24 -24.65
N ALA A 275 2.02 15.15 -24.02
CA ALA A 275 1.50 15.16 -22.66
C ALA A 275 2.55 15.62 -21.65
N ALA A 276 3.78 15.10 -21.73
CA ALA A 276 4.91 15.52 -20.90
C ALA A 276 5.14 17.03 -21.00
N ASN A 277 5.18 17.59 -22.21
CA ASN A 277 5.35 19.02 -22.42
C ASN A 277 4.22 19.87 -21.80
N VAL A 278 2.97 19.42 -21.95
CA VAL A 278 1.80 20.12 -21.39
C VAL A 278 1.87 20.14 -19.85
N ILE A 279 2.10 18.99 -19.23
CA ILE A 279 2.16 18.87 -17.77
C ILE A 279 3.38 19.60 -17.21
N PHE A 280 4.55 19.47 -17.84
CA PHE A 280 5.76 20.22 -17.45
C PHE A 280 5.53 21.73 -17.47
N GLY A 281 4.84 22.26 -18.49
CA GLY A 281 4.48 23.67 -18.59
C GLY A 281 3.54 24.17 -17.49
N GLN A 282 2.88 23.27 -16.74
CA GLN A 282 2.04 23.62 -15.59
C GLN A 282 2.83 23.77 -14.29
N THR A 283 4.06 23.24 -14.21
CA THR A 283 4.92 23.28 -13.01
C THR A 283 5.12 24.72 -12.49
N GLY A 284 5.33 25.68 -13.40
CA GLY A 284 5.49 27.10 -13.04
C GLY A 284 4.20 27.81 -12.62
N LYS A 285 3.02 27.23 -12.88
CA LYS A 285 1.71 27.79 -12.48
C LYS A 285 1.29 27.29 -11.10
N ILE A 286 1.61 26.05 -10.75
CA ILE A 286 1.23 25.41 -9.48
C ILE A 286 2.02 25.99 -8.30
N SER A 287 3.34 26.20 -8.47
CA SER A 287 4.19 26.84 -7.44
C SER A 287 3.69 28.25 -7.04
N THR A 288 3.12 29.02 -7.98
CA THR A 288 2.57 30.35 -7.68
C THR A 288 1.23 30.35 -6.94
N MET A 289 0.52 29.22 -6.85
CA MET A 289 -0.71 29.09 -6.08
C MET A 289 -0.43 28.65 -4.63
N GLU A 290 0.51 27.74 -4.40
CA GLU A 290 0.94 27.31 -3.06
C GLU A 290 1.59 28.46 -2.26
N ASP A 291 2.43 29.27 -2.92
CA ASP A 291 3.03 30.48 -2.35
C ASP A 291 2.00 31.56 -1.95
N ARG A 292 0.82 31.57 -2.59
CA ARG A 292 -0.26 32.52 -2.25
C ARG A 292 -1.12 32.06 -1.09
N GLN A 293 -1.24 30.75 -0.86
CA GLN A 293 -1.92 30.20 0.31
C GLN A 293 -1.08 30.34 1.58
N HIS A 294 0.24 30.18 1.50
CA HIS A 294 1.14 30.36 2.66
C HIS A 294 1.31 31.82 3.10
N ARG A 295 1.01 32.81 2.25
CA ARG A 295 1.01 34.25 2.63
C ARG A 295 -0.32 34.74 3.19
N ARG A 296 -1.32 33.87 3.33
CA ARG A 296 -2.67 34.20 3.83
C ARG A 296 -3.08 33.42 5.07
N ALA A 297 -2.19 32.63 5.66
CA ALA A 297 -2.29 32.08 7.01
C ALA A 297 -1.35 32.87 7.94
#